data_AF-A0A8J8BAX5-F1
#
_entry.id   AF-A0A8J8BAX5-F1
#
_cell.length_a   1.000
_cell.length_b   1.000
_cell.length_c   1.000
_cell.angle_alpha   90.00
_cell.angle_beta   90.00
_cell.angle_gamma   90.00
#
_symmetry.space_group_name_H-M   'P 1'
#
loop_
_entity.id
_entity.type
_entity.pdbx_description
1 polymer ?
#
loop_
_entity_poly.entity_id
_entity_poly.type
_entity_poly.pdbx_seq_one_letter_code
_entity_poly.pdbx_strand_id
1 'polypeptide(L)'
;MSVTASKQRVWTAVCRYCELTPGRGVAALVDGVQIALFRTTAGELYAIGNRDPYSGAFVISRGVTGSRDGVPTVASPMYKHVFDLRSGTCLDDPTVALPVYPVRRYRGLVWVQR
;
A
#
# COMPACT_ATOMS: atom_id res chain seq x y z
N MET A 1 31.74 -2.02 20.23
CA MET A 1 30.35 -2.06 20.71
C MET A 1 29.47 -1.41 19.65
N SER A 2 28.87 -2.21 18.75
CA SER A 2 27.97 -1.68 17.72
C SER A 2 26.60 -1.45 18.35
N VAL A 3 26.17 -0.18 18.41
CA VAL A 3 24.81 0.17 18.81
C VAL A 3 23.90 -0.16 17.63
N THR A 4 23.16 -1.26 17.72
CA THR A 4 22.07 -1.56 16.78
C THR A 4 20.99 -0.51 17.00
N ALA A 5 20.90 0.48 16.11
CA ALA A 5 19.85 1.48 16.15
C ALA A 5 18.48 0.80 16.00
N SER A 6 17.68 0.83 17.06
CA SER A 6 16.26 0.50 17.00
C SER A 6 15.58 1.49 16.06
N LYS A 7 15.03 0.99 14.94
CA LYS A 7 14.16 1.79 14.06
C LYS A 7 12.89 2.12 14.84
N GLN A 8 12.83 3.33 15.40
CA GLN A 8 11.60 3.90 15.93
C GLN A 8 10.56 3.89 14.82
N ARG A 9 9.50 3.09 14.97
CA ARG A 9 8.41 3.02 14.01
C ARG A 9 7.49 4.24 14.20
N VAL A 10 7.80 5.33 13.51
CA VAL A 10 7.05 6.59 13.60
C VAL A 10 5.82 6.53 12.70
N TRP A 11 4.70 7.07 13.16
CA TRP A 11 3.49 7.26 12.36
C TRP A 11 3.58 8.60 11.62
N THR A 12 3.42 8.58 10.31
CA THR A 12 3.40 9.78 9.46
C THR A 12 1.98 10.03 8.97
N ALA A 13 1.47 11.24 9.20
CA ALA A 13 0.19 11.68 8.62
C ALA A 13 0.39 11.94 7.12
N VAL A 14 -0.42 11.32 6.27
CA VAL A 14 -0.23 11.36 4.80
C VAL A 14 -1.27 12.22 4.08
N CYS A 15 -2.54 12.14 4.47
CA CYS A 15 -3.64 12.93 3.90
C CYS A 15 -4.88 12.85 4.79
N ARG A 16 -5.94 13.61 4.44
CA ARG A 16 -7.27 13.42 5.02
C ARG A 16 -7.92 12.17 4.43
N TYR A 17 -8.70 11.46 5.25
CA TYR A 17 -9.45 10.28 4.80
C TYR A 17 -10.41 10.59 3.63
N CYS A 18 -11.00 11.79 3.62
CA CYS A 18 -11.91 12.24 2.58
C CYS A 18 -11.22 12.58 1.25
N GLU A 19 -9.90 12.78 1.24
CA GLU A 19 -9.11 13.01 0.02
C GLU A 19 -8.84 11.70 -0.72
N LEU A 20 -8.94 10.55 -0.03
CA LEU A 20 -8.89 9.24 -0.66
C LEU A 20 -10.23 8.91 -1.32
N THR A 21 -10.24 8.94 -2.65
CA THR A 21 -11.36 8.43 -3.46
C THR A 21 -11.41 6.90 -3.36
N PRO A 22 -12.54 6.29 -2.96
CA PRO A 22 -12.67 4.84 -2.90
C PRO A 22 -12.29 4.15 -4.23
N GLY A 23 -11.51 3.06 -4.14
CA GLY A 23 -11.02 2.29 -5.29
C GLY A 23 -9.88 2.95 -6.09
N ARG A 24 -9.48 4.18 -5.74
CA ARG A 24 -8.36 4.87 -6.40
C ARG A 24 -7.16 4.91 -5.47
N GLY A 25 -6.03 4.41 -5.95
CA GLY A 25 -4.78 4.48 -5.22
C GLY A 25 -4.15 5.88 -5.28
N VAL A 26 -3.40 6.23 -4.23
CA VAL A 26 -2.58 7.44 -4.14
C VAL A 26 -1.18 7.06 -3.68
N ALA A 27 -0.15 7.63 -4.32
CA ALA A 27 1.22 7.48 -3.86
C ALA A 27 1.51 8.48 -2.73
N ALA A 28 2.05 8.00 -1.61
CA ALA A 28 2.54 8.81 -0.50
C ALA A 28 4.03 8.55 -0.29
N LEU A 29 4.78 9.59 0.12
CA LEU A 29 6.18 9.47 0.48
C LEU A 29 6.31 9.46 2.01
N VAL A 30 6.79 8.36 2.58
CA VAL A 30 6.98 8.18 4.03
C VAL A 30 8.43 7.75 4.27
N ASP A 31 9.19 8.58 4.98
CA ASP A 31 10.63 8.40 5.26
C ASP A 31 11.44 7.98 4.02
N GLY A 32 11.22 8.68 2.91
CA GLY A 32 11.90 8.45 1.63
C GLY A 32 11.41 7.24 0.83
N VAL A 33 10.34 6.56 1.27
CA VAL A 33 9.77 5.42 0.52
C VAL A 33 8.36 5.70 0.04
N GLN A 34 8.12 5.33 -1.22
CA GLN A 34 6.82 5.47 -1.86
C GLN A 34 5.91 4.30 -1.49
N ILE A 35 4.75 4.64 -0.93
CA ILE A 35 3.71 3.72 -0.48
C ILE A 35 2.45 4.01 -1.30
N ALA A 36 1.84 2.97 -1.84
CA ALA A 36 0.54 3.02 -2.48
C ALA A 36 -0.55 2.86 -1.42
N LEU A 37 -1.37 3.90 -1.25
CA LEU A 37 -2.49 3.94 -0.32
C LEU A 37 -3.80 3.74 -1.06
N PHE A 38 -4.63 2.88 -0.50
CA PHE A 38 -5.96 2.58 -1.04
C PHE A 38 -7.00 2.75 0.06
N ARG A 39 -8.16 3.27 -0.36
CA ARG A 39 -9.40 3.20 0.42
C ARG A 39 -10.38 2.34 -0.38
N THR A 40 -10.98 1.32 0.22
CA THR A 40 -12.02 0.54 -0.47
C THR A 40 -13.37 1.24 -0.44
N THR A 41 -14.33 0.72 -1.22
CA THR A 41 -15.74 1.17 -1.17
C THR A 41 -16.37 0.94 0.22
N ALA A 42 -15.96 -0.13 0.93
CA ALA A 42 -16.34 -0.37 2.32
C ALA A 42 -15.67 0.59 3.31
N GLY A 43 -14.69 1.37 2.86
CA GLY A 43 -14.00 2.38 3.67
C GLY A 43 -12.73 1.91 4.35
N GLU A 44 -12.34 0.65 4.17
CA GLU A 44 -11.10 0.05 4.67
C GLU A 44 -9.87 0.72 4.04
N LEU A 45 -8.77 0.78 4.80
CA LEU A 45 -7.51 1.37 4.36
C LEU A 45 -6.44 0.29 4.19
N TYR A 46 -5.70 0.38 3.09
CA TYR A 46 -4.55 -0.48 2.82
C TYR A 46 -3.36 0.34 2.37
N ALA A 47 -2.15 -0.09 2.76
CA ALA A 47 -0.90 0.56 2.44
C ALA A 47 0.15 -0.48 2.06
N ILE A 48 0.58 -0.46 0.80
CA ILE A 48 1.56 -1.41 0.25
C ILE A 48 2.66 -0.69 -0.52
N GLY A 49 3.75 -1.37 -0.86
CA GLY A 49 4.84 -0.78 -1.65
C GLY A 49 4.35 -0.24 -2.99
N ASN A 50 4.79 0.97 -3.37
CA ASN A 50 4.41 1.55 -4.66
C ASN A 50 5.24 1.02 -5.84
N ARG A 51 6.38 0.38 -5.58
CA ARG A 51 7.28 -0.17 -6.60
C ARG A 51 6.80 -1.56 -7.02
N ASP A 52 6.44 -1.69 -8.29
CA ASP A 52 6.15 -2.99 -8.91
C ASP A 52 7.43 -3.84 -8.92
N PRO A 53 7.40 -5.08 -8.40
CA PRO A 53 8.58 -5.92 -8.25
C PRO A 53 9.09 -6.48 -9.59
N TYR A 54 8.23 -6.56 -10.61
CA TYR A 54 8.57 -7.09 -11.93
C TYR A 54 9.15 -6.02 -12.85
N SER A 55 8.52 -4.85 -12.90
CA SER A 55 8.98 -3.75 -13.77
C SER A 55 9.97 -2.80 -13.08
N GLY A 56 9.99 -2.76 -11.75
CA GLY A 56 10.75 -1.81 -10.96
C GLY A 56 10.19 -0.38 -10.97
N ALA A 57 9.05 -0.15 -11.63
CA ALA A 57 8.41 1.16 -11.73
C ALA A 57 7.53 1.46 -10.50
N PHE A 58 7.44 2.73 -10.12
CA PHE A 58 6.63 3.20 -8.99
C PHE A 58 5.18 3.47 -9.39
N VAL A 59 4.42 2.41 -9.68
CA VAL A 59 3.12 2.50 -10.37
C VAL A 59 1.97 1.75 -9.69
N ILE A 60 2.20 1.04 -8.58
CA ILE A 60 1.13 0.23 -7.95
C ILE A 60 -0.08 1.08 -7.53
N SER A 61 0.13 2.30 -7.05
CA SER A 61 -0.94 3.26 -6.73
C SER A 61 -1.85 3.61 -7.91
N ARG A 62 -1.42 3.36 -9.15
CA ARG A 62 -2.20 3.58 -10.37
C ARG A 62 -2.92 2.30 -10.84
N GLY A 63 -2.76 1.20 -10.11
CA GLY A 63 -3.39 -0.08 -10.40
C GLY A 63 -4.90 -0.05 -10.25
N VAL A 64 -5.56 -0.99 -10.91
CA VAL A 64 -7.01 -1.16 -10.81
C VAL A 64 -7.30 -2.00 -9.57
N THR A 65 -8.07 -1.48 -8.62
CA THR A 65 -8.51 -2.26 -7.46
C THR A 65 -9.65 -3.19 -7.81
N GLY A 66 -9.72 -4.34 -7.16
CA GLY A 66 -10.82 -5.29 -7.32
C GLY A 66 -10.91 -6.26 -6.16
N SER A 67 -11.50 -7.43 -6.45
CA SER A 67 -11.52 -8.54 -5.52
C SER A 67 -11.34 -9.88 -6.23
N ARG A 68 -10.66 -10.83 -5.58
CA ARG A 68 -10.58 -12.23 -6.01
C ARG A 68 -10.97 -13.14 -4.84
N ASP A 69 -12.07 -13.88 -4.96
CA ASP A 69 -12.58 -14.74 -3.88
C ASP A 69 -12.75 -14.01 -2.53
N GLY A 70 -13.24 -12.76 -2.59
CA GLY A 70 -13.43 -11.91 -1.40
C GLY A 70 -12.15 -11.23 -0.87
N VAL A 71 -10.99 -11.51 -1.45
CA VAL A 71 -9.73 -10.83 -1.14
C VAL A 71 -9.70 -9.48 -1.85
N PRO A 72 -9.44 -8.34 -1.17
CA PRO A 72 -9.27 -7.05 -1.83
C PRO A 72 -7.92 -7.00 -2.55
N THR A 73 -7.92 -6.60 -3.83
CA THR A 73 -6.73 -6.68 -4.68
C THR A 73 -6.42 -5.38 -5.41
N VAL A 74 -5.20 -5.29 -5.94
CA VAL A 74 -4.82 -4.33 -6.98
C VAL A 74 -4.05 -5.04 -8.09
N ALA A 75 -4.44 -4.80 -9.34
CA ALA A 75 -3.69 -5.25 -10.51
C ALA A 75 -2.66 -4.20 -10.93
N SER A 76 -1.39 -4.58 -11.07
CA SER A 76 -0.33 -3.67 -11.53
C SER A 76 -0.69 -3.10 -12.91
N PRO A 77 -0.49 -1.78 -13.16
CA PRO A 77 -0.68 -1.20 -14.48
C PRO A 77 0.17 -1.84 -15.58
N MET A 78 1.37 -2.34 -15.25
CA MET A 78 2.37 -2.78 -16.22
C MET A 78 2.02 -4.15 -16.79
N TYR A 79 2.08 -5.18 -15.95
CA TYR A 79 1.95 -6.59 -16.37
C TYR A 79 0.73 -7.28 -15.76
N LYS A 80 -0.17 -6.52 -15.14
CA LYS A 80 -1.45 -7.00 -14.60
C LYS A 80 -1.38 -8.04 -13.48
N HIS A 81 -0.18 -8.37 -12.98
CA HIS A 81 -0.02 -9.14 -11.75
C HIS A 81 -0.91 -8.57 -10.64
N VAL A 82 -1.68 -9.44 -10.01
CA VAL A 82 -2.67 -9.10 -8.99
C VAL A 82 -2.08 -9.29 -7.62
N PHE A 83 -2.13 -8.25 -6.78
CA PHE A 83 -1.61 -8.29 -5.41
C PHE A 83 -2.75 -8.20 -4.40
N ASP A 84 -2.70 -9.01 -3.35
CA ASP A 84 -3.58 -8.89 -2.16
C ASP A 84 -3.22 -7.61 -1.40
N LEU A 85 -4.18 -6.71 -1.18
CA LEU A 85 -3.95 -5.44 -0.47
C LEU A 85 -3.65 -5.63 1.03
N ARG A 86 -3.99 -6.78 1.61
CA ARG A 86 -3.81 -7.10 3.03
C ARG A 86 -2.41 -7.65 3.30
N SER A 87 -1.94 -8.57 2.46
CA SER A 87 -0.66 -9.26 2.65
C SER A 87 0.45 -8.80 1.71
N GLY A 88 0.11 -8.08 0.63
CA GLY A 88 1.02 -7.70 -0.43
C GLY A 88 1.40 -8.85 -1.37
N THR A 89 0.99 -10.10 -1.08
CA THR A 89 1.33 -11.28 -1.88
C THR A 89 0.76 -11.16 -3.30
N CYS A 90 1.58 -11.48 -4.30
CA CYS A 90 1.13 -11.65 -5.67
C CYS A 90 0.31 -12.94 -5.75
N LEU A 91 -0.92 -12.80 -6.21
CA LEU A 91 -1.89 -13.87 -6.30
C LEU A 91 -1.68 -14.75 -7.55
N ASP A 92 -0.84 -14.31 -8.48
CA ASP A 92 -0.45 -15.05 -9.68
C ASP A 92 0.90 -15.76 -9.49
N ASP A 93 1.71 -15.29 -8.54
CA ASP A 93 3.00 -15.86 -8.15
C ASP A 93 3.22 -15.66 -6.63
N PRO A 94 2.83 -16.64 -5.80
CA PRO A 94 2.92 -16.53 -4.35
C PRO A 94 4.33 -16.34 -3.78
N THR A 95 5.38 -16.51 -4.60
CA THR A 95 6.77 -16.27 -4.19
C THR A 95 7.15 -14.79 -4.18
N VAL A 96 6.32 -13.93 -4.78
CA VAL A 96 6.53 -12.49 -4.87
C VAL A 96 5.53 -11.74 -3.98
N ALA A 97 6.00 -10.73 -3.25
CA ALA A 97 5.14 -9.87 -2.44
C ALA A 97 5.62 -8.42 -2.44
N LEU A 98 4.68 -7.50 -2.33
CA LEU A 98 4.90 -6.11 -1.99
C LEU A 98 5.03 -5.96 -0.46
N PRO A 99 5.86 -5.03 0.04
CA PRO A 99 5.87 -4.73 1.47
C PRO A 99 4.51 -4.14 1.89
N VAL A 100 4.03 -4.53 3.07
CA VAL A 100 2.80 -3.99 3.68
C VAL A 100 3.17 -3.08 4.84
N TYR A 101 2.43 -1.99 4.97
CA TYR A 101 2.65 -0.97 5.99
C TYR A 101 1.41 -0.83 6.87
N PRO A 102 1.56 -0.75 8.22
CA PRO A 102 0.45 -0.41 9.07
C PRO A 102 -0.15 0.94 8.67
N VAL A 103 -1.47 0.97 8.51
CA VAL A 103 -2.23 2.17 8.18
C VAL A 103 -3.42 2.29 9.11
N ARG A 104 -3.76 3.52 9.51
CA ARG A 104 -4.93 3.79 10.35
C ARG A 104 -5.57 5.12 10.03
N ARG A 105 -6.86 5.23 10.35
CA ARG A 105 -7.57 6.51 10.42
C ARG A 105 -7.57 6.99 11.86
N TYR A 106 -7.13 8.22 12.11
CA TYR A 106 -7.23 8.86 13.43
C TYR A 106 -7.53 10.35 13.26
N ARG A 107 -8.60 10.82 13.91
CA ARG A 107 -9.11 12.21 13.82
C ARG A 107 -9.25 12.73 12.38
N GLY A 108 -9.78 11.88 11.49
CA GLY A 108 -10.01 12.23 10.08
C GLY A 108 -8.77 12.22 9.18
N LEU A 109 -7.57 12.00 9.75
CA LEU A 109 -6.33 11.84 9.02
C LEU A 109 -6.00 10.36 8.83
N VAL A 110 -5.36 10.05 7.71
CA VAL A 110 -4.75 8.76 7.44
C VAL A 110 -3.30 8.83 7.90
N TRP A 111 -2.88 7.83 8.66
CA TRP A 111 -1.54 7.67 9.19
C TRP A 111 -0.94 6.37 8.70
N VAL A 112 0.33 6.39 8.34
CA VAL A 112 1.08 5.22 7.87
C VAL A 112 2.34 5.06 8.71
N GLN A 113 2.68 3.82 9.05
CA GLN A 113 3.89 3.48 9.80
C GLN A 113 4.84 2.67 8.91
N ARG A 114 6.14 2.97 8.98
CA ARG A 114 7.21 2.25 8.27
C ARG A 114 8.04 1.39 9.21
#